data_AF-A0A1G1X2J1-F1
#
_entry.id   AF-A0A1G1X2J1-F1
#
_cell.length_a   1.000
_cell.length_b   1.000
_cell.length_c   1.000
_cell.angle_alpha   90.00
_cell.angle_beta   90.00
_cell.angle_gamma   90.00
#
_symmetry.space_group_name_H-M   'P 1'
#
loop_
_entity.id
_entity.type
_entity.pdbx_description
1 polymer ?
#
loop_
_entity_poly.entity_id
_entity_poly.type
_entity_poly.pdbx_seq_one_letter_code
_entity_poly.pdbx_strand_id
1 'polypeptide(L)'
;MLQRVIVTSAFFIAAIAVFVFPHAADAASRYWVGSVGGNFNDGANWAAADPASCTGGGASVPGTADIAIFDADCDNDATMDATISVAGININTGYTGSISPSSAISITVGSSGFVQASGTFTSTAGTMAISGPFNRTGGTFTHNSGTVKFLMNGSNFTFTPGTSLTLYNVTIDKTTDDSDPILTFGASFTIANDVTVQASNSDGSYGYSVYGSGSPTITVQGDINFPSTAATGQIYSFGSTAGSAFSINLAGDITLSDSNLTASYLNITFDGTGNQIITHSAGTISGGTLTVNRPSETAGTAVKLGANFSSRPFTVTAGTLSLEGYNLTSAASSVASGATFQLQGGETVTNAPTLSSGSTVKYNGTSTYTVKDWGYHHLAFDGSGGVFTLGAAESIAGNLTLTNGTFDISGFNLTVTGTFSNAATLRLQGGETTFSVTMDTDSGTVEYDGTSSYTGLKAGNTYYNLTLNGSGGTWTQNATLDVNGALTITAGTLASSANAITLAGNWSNSGTFTHGNNTVTLDGTSQAITGSANTTFYNLTKTVSSADTLTFNNARTATIANNAIFGC
;
A
#
# COMPACT_ATOMS: atom_id res chain seq x y z
N MET A 1 35.68 74.46 77.72
CA MET A 1 36.16 75.35 76.64
C MET A 1 36.07 74.57 75.33
N LEU A 2 35.60 75.24 74.27
CA LEU A 2 35.41 74.83 72.85
C LEU A 2 36.19 73.58 72.37
N GLN A 3 35.67 72.74 71.46
CA GLN A 3 35.36 73.12 70.07
C GLN A 3 34.58 72.00 69.33
N ARG A 4 33.62 72.41 68.49
CA ARG A 4 32.89 71.55 67.53
C ARG A 4 33.80 71.10 66.39
N VAL A 5 33.71 69.82 65.98
CA VAL A 5 34.00 69.37 64.61
C VAL A 5 32.87 68.43 64.19
N ILE A 6 32.28 68.74 63.04
CA ILE A 6 31.28 67.94 62.33
C ILE A 6 32.04 66.84 61.58
N VAL A 7 31.69 65.57 61.80
CA VAL A 7 32.00 64.47 60.89
C VAL A 7 30.70 63.76 60.55
N THR A 8 30.32 63.84 59.28
CA THR A 8 29.22 63.12 58.64
C THR A 8 29.44 61.62 58.81
N SER A 9 28.53 60.96 59.53
CA SER A 9 28.54 59.50 59.71
C SER A 9 27.77 58.85 58.56
N ALA A 10 28.49 58.17 57.65
CA ALA A 10 27.88 57.24 56.71
C ALA A 10 27.58 55.92 57.45
N PHE A 11 26.30 55.66 57.70
CA PHE A 11 25.83 54.37 58.22
C PHE A 11 25.86 53.35 57.06
N PHE A 12 26.86 52.47 57.05
CA PHE A 12 26.89 51.30 56.18
C PHE A 12 25.99 50.21 56.80
N ILE A 13 24.79 50.04 56.26
CA ILE A 13 23.95 48.87 56.55
C ILE A 13 24.51 47.72 55.72
N ALA A 14 25.20 46.78 56.36
CA ALA A 14 25.56 45.51 55.76
C ALA A 14 24.29 44.65 55.64
N ALA A 15 23.63 44.70 54.49
CA ALA A 15 22.58 43.75 54.14
C ALA A 15 23.24 42.38 53.92
N ILE A 16 23.02 41.44 54.84
CA ILE A 16 23.28 40.02 54.62
C ILE A 16 22.31 39.56 53.52
N ALA A 17 22.79 39.51 52.28
CA ALA A 17 22.12 38.82 51.21
C ALA A 17 22.24 37.31 51.50
N VAL A 18 21.18 36.73 52.05
CA VAL A 18 21.00 35.27 52.02
C VAL A 18 20.81 34.91 50.55
N PHE A 19 21.88 34.47 49.90
CA PHE A 19 21.80 33.78 48.62
C PHE A 19 21.07 32.46 48.87
N VAL A 20 19.75 32.46 48.64
CA VAL A 20 19.02 31.22 48.39
C VAL A 20 19.48 30.76 47.01
N PHE A 21 20.53 29.95 46.98
CA PHE A 21 20.77 29.13 45.81
C PHE A 21 19.53 28.23 45.66
N PRO A 22 18.87 28.18 44.50
CA PRO A 22 17.97 27.08 44.21
C PRO A 22 18.81 25.81 44.35
N HIS A 23 18.57 25.04 45.41
CA HIS A 23 19.09 23.69 45.49
C HIS A 23 18.46 22.97 44.30
N ALA A 24 19.29 22.34 43.47
CA ALA A 24 18.78 21.30 42.60
C ALA A 24 18.04 20.31 43.52
N ALA A 25 16.73 20.16 43.34
CA ALA A 25 15.99 19.14 44.05
C ALA A 25 16.53 17.81 43.51
N ASP A 26 17.38 17.14 44.29
CA ASP A 26 17.81 15.78 43.98
C ASP A 26 16.57 14.90 43.88
N ALA A 27 16.55 14.02 42.87
CA ALA A 27 15.42 13.15 42.64
C ALA A 27 15.15 12.30 43.89
N ALA A 28 14.00 12.49 44.55
CA ALA A 28 13.68 11.72 45.73
C ALA A 28 13.01 10.40 45.31
N SER A 29 13.43 9.31 45.93
CA SER A 29 12.72 8.03 45.79
C SER A 29 11.46 8.03 46.64
N ARG A 30 10.38 7.49 46.09
CA ARG A 30 9.11 7.28 46.78
C ARG A 30 8.69 5.83 46.63
N TYR A 31 8.58 5.12 47.73
CA TYR A 31 8.33 3.68 47.76
C TYR A 31 6.86 3.41 48.02
N TRP A 32 6.27 2.53 47.23
CA TRP A 32 4.88 2.13 47.38
C TRP A 32 4.68 1.34 48.67
N VAL A 33 3.75 1.78 49.51
CA VAL A 33 3.37 1.13 50.77
C VAL A 33 1.86 1.07 50.94
N GLY A 34 1.14 1.15 49.82
CA GLY A 34 -0.32 1.24 49.83
C GLY A 34 -0.99 0.02 50.43
N SER A 35 -2.12 0.25 51.10
CA SER A 35 -3.00 -0.84 51.54
C SER A 35 -3.67 -1.54 50.34
N VAL A 36 -4.38 -2.64 50.57
CA VAL A 36 -5.16 -3.32 49.51
C VAL A 36 -6.16 -2.34 48.89
N GLY A 37 -6.04 -2.09 47.58
CA GLY A 37 -6.84 -1.06 46.88
C GLY A 37 -6.32 0.36 47.07
N GLY A 38 -5.04 0.52 47.44
CA GLY A 38 -4.39 1.81 47.63
C GLY A 38 -4.41 2.67 46.36
N ASN A 39 -4.43 3.98 46.56
CA ASN A 39 -4.43 4.97 45.50
C ASN A 39 -3.05 5.61 45.35
N PHE A 40 -2.50 5.58 44.14
CA PHE A 40 -1.25 6.24 43.74
C PHE A 40 -1.27 7.73 44.09
N ASN A 41 -2.41 8.39 43.92
CA ASN A 41 -2.56 9.83 44.10
C ASN A 41 -2.75 10.25 45.57
N ASP A 42 -2.61 9.33 46.53
CA ASP A 42 -2.69 9.59 47.97
C ASP A 42 -1.32 9.41 48.65
N GLY A 43 -0.82 10.46 49.30
CA GLY A 43 0.47 10.47 50.00
C GLY A 43 0.54 9.48 51.17
N ALA A 44 -0.61 9.08 51.73
CA ALA A 44 -0.66 8.03 52.75
C ALA A 44 -0.11 6.67 52.25
N ASN A 45 -0.08 6.45 50.94
CA ASN A 45 0.40 5.20 50.32
C ASN A 45 1.87 5.24 49.87
N TRP A 46 2.62 6.30 50.23
CA TRP A 46 4.02 6.47 49.86
C TRP A 46 4.93 6.62 51.08
N ALA A 47 6.11 5.99 51.02
CA ALA A 47 7.20 6.14 51.97
C ALA A 47 8.40 6.89 51.35
N ALA A 48 9.14 7.65 52.17
CA ALA A 48 10.31 8.42 51.73
C ALA A 48 11.62 7.60 51.76
N ALA A 49 11.58 6.40 52.34
CA ALA A 49 12.68 5.45 52.43
C ALA A 49 12.15 4.05 52.13
N ASP A 50 13.06 3.18 51.71
CA ASP A 50 12.80 1.78 51.38
C ASP A 50 12.16 1.04 52.57
N PRO A 51 10.91 0.55 52.44
CA PRO A 51 10.18 -0.08 53.53
C PRO A 51 10.52 -1.58 53.62
N ALA A 52 10.29 -2.21 54.77
CA ALA A 52 10.43 -3.67 54.93
C ALA A 52 9.10 -4.45 54.77
N SER A 53 8.00 -3.73 54.53
CA SER A 53 6.63 -4.22 54.38
C SER A 53 5.72 -3.07 53.93
N CYS A 54 4.42 -3.30 53.68
CA CYS A 54 3.41 -2.24 53.43
C CYS A 54 3.14 -1.32 54.66
N THR A 55 4.16 -0.63 55.15
CA THR A 55 4.12 0.27 56.32
C THR A 55 5.01 1.50 56.09
N GLY A 56 4.88 2.54 56.92
CA GLY A 56 5.70 3.75 56.80
C GLY A 56 5.18 4.80 55.81
N GLY A 57 3.88 4.72 55.47
CA GLY A 57 3.19 5.69 54.61
C GLY A 57 3.06 7.09 55.21
N GLY A 58 2.76 8.08 54.36
CA GLY A 58 2.60 9.48 54.73
C GLY A 58 3.64 10.44 54.12
N ALA A 59 4.45 9.97 53.16
CA ALA A 59 5.29 10.82 52.34
C ALA A 59 4.47 11.60 51.30
N SER A 60 5.12 12.50 50.56
CA SER A 60 4.47 13.16 49.42
C SER A 60 4.19 12.16 48.30
N VAL A 61 3.07 12.36 47.58
CA VAL A 61 2.85 11.70 46.28
C VAL A 61 4.04 12.03 45.36
N PRO A 62 4.59 11.06 44.61
CA PRO A 62 5.69 11.30 43.68
C PRO A 62 5.31 12.38 42.66
N GLY A 63 6.12 13.45 42.57
CA GLY A 63 5.99 14.52 41.59
C GLY A 63 7.03 14.47 40.48
N THR A 64 7.11 15.52 39.65
CA THR A 64 7.95 15.57 38.43
C THR A 64 9.45 15.38 38.65
N ALA A 65 9.93 15.53 39.89
CA ALA A 65 11.32 15.30 40.28
C ALA A 65 11.53 13.93 40.95
N ASP A 66 10.47 13.22 41.31
CA ASP A 66 10.54 12.01 42.13
C ASP A 66 10.43 10.74 41.28
N ILE A 67 11.06 9.66 41.75
CA ILE A 67 10.91 8.32 41.16
C ILE A 67 9.92 7.53 42.01
N ALA A 68 8.84 7.06 41.40
CA ALA A 68 7.89 6.14 42.01
C ALA A 68 8.44 4.71 41.93
N ILE A 69 8.61 4.04 43.07
CA ILE A 69 9.21 2.71 43.19
C ILE A 69 8.19 1.73 43.74
N PHE A 70 8.04 0.60 43.04
CA PHE A 70 7.28 -0.58 43.44
C PHE A 70 8.26 -1.74 43.52
N ASP A 71 8.31 -2.44 44.65
CA ASP A 71 9.23 -3.55 44.91
C ASP A 71 8.53 -4.66 45.69
N ALA A 72 9.30 -5.69 46.08
CA ALA A 72 8.78 -6.87 46.74
C ALA A 72 8.30 -6.64 48.19
N ASP A 73 8.62 -5.47 48.77
CA ASP A 73 8.30 -5.18 50.17
C ASP A 73 6.81 -4.79 50.33
N CYS A 74 6.19 -4.22 49.29
CA CYS A 74 4.75 -4.05 49.24
C CYS A 74 4.14 -4.34 47.86
N ASP A 75 3.51 -5.51 47.76
CA ASP A 75 2.93 -6.05 46.52
C ASP A 75 1.46 -5.70 46.28
N ASN A 76 0.86 -4.82 47.10
CA ASN A 76 -0.54 -4.46 46.93
C ASN A 76 -0.76 -3.69 45.61
N ASP A 77 -1.93 -3.89 45.00
CA ASP A 77 -2.36 -3.17 43.81
C ASP A 77 -2.41 -1.65 44.05
N ALA A 78 -2.00 -0.90 43.03
CA ALA A 78 -2.02 0.56 43.02
C ALA A 78 -2.98 1.08 41.96
N THR A 79 -4.00 1.81 42.38
CA THR A 79 -4.94 2.47 41.48
C THR A 79 -4.48 3.89 41.17
N MET A 80 -4.48 4.30 39.90
CA MET A 80 -4.20 5.68 39.48
C MET A 80 -5.52 6.37 39.10
N ASP A 81 -6.00 7.34 39.88
CA ASP A 81 -7.31 7.97 39.65
C ASP A 81 -7.28 9.44 39.24
N ALA A 82 -6.09 10.03 39.21
CA ALA A 82 -5.85 11.36 38.66
C ALA A 82 -4.56 11.37 37.82
N THR A 83 -4.33 12.47 37.10
CA THR A 83 -3.10 12.68 36.31
C THR A 83 -1.85 12.44 37.16
N ILE A 84 -0.89 11.71 36.60
CA ILE A 84 0.40 11.42 37.22
C ILE A 84 1.50 12.09 36.41
N SER A 85 2.45 12.71 37.11
CA SER A 85 3.64 13.30 36.51
C SER A 85 4.82 13.04 37.42
N VAL A 86 5.74 12.18 36.99
CA VAL A 86 6.87 11.70 37.79
C VAL A 86 8.18 11.84 37.02
N ALA A 87 9.32 11.86 37.71
CA ALA A 87 10.62 11.77 37.04
C ALA A 87 10.82 10.38 36.42
N GLY A 88 10.35 9.34 37.11
CA GLY A 88 10.42 7.94 36.64
C GLY A 88 9.47 7.01 37.39
N ILE A 89 9.26 5.82 36.84
CA ILE A 89 8.53 4.70 37.46
C ILE A 89 9.42 3.47 37.42
N ASN A 90 9.70 2.87 38.58
CA ASN A 90 10.47 1.65 38.69
C ASN A 90 9.61 0.54 39.32
N ILE A 91 9.31 -0.49 38.54
CA ILE A 91 8.65 -1.70 39.01
C ILE A 91 9.73 -2.78 39.11
N ASN A 92 10.27 -2.93 40.31
CA ASN A 92 11.42 -3.78 40.60
C ASN A 92 11.03 -5.26 40.63
N THR A 93 12.06 -6.10 40.53
CA THR A 93 11.91 -7.56 40.65
C THR A 93 11.21 -7.92 41.95
N GLY A 94 10.24 -8.83 41.88
CA GLY A 94 9.51 -9.31 43.04
C GLY A 94 8.19 -8.58 43.30
N TYR A 95 7.98 -7.36 42.75
CA TYR A 95 6.65 -6.75 42.81
C TYR A 95 5.62 -7.62 42.07
N THR A 96 4.57 -8.08 42.75
CA THR A 96 3.53 -8.94 42.14
C THR A 96 2.19 -8.26 41.87
N GLY A 97 1.99 -7.05 42.42
CA GLY A 97 0.75 -6.29 42.26
C GLY A 97 0.49 -5.76 40.86
N SER A 98 -0.69 -5.16 40.70
CA SER A 98 -1.12 -4.45 39.50
C SER A 98 -1.16 -2.94 39.74
N ILE A 99 -0.55 -2.18 38.83
CA ILE A 99 -0.64 -0.73 38.76
C ILE A 99 -1.55 -0.39 37.59
N SER A 100 -2.74 0.16 37.89
CA SER A 100 -3.79 0.31 36.89
C SER A 100 -4.56 1.63 37.08
N PRO A 101 -4.90 2.34 35.99
CA PRO A 101 -5.71 3.53 36.07
C PRO A 101 -7.19 3.19 36.28
N SER A 102 -7.91 4.03 37.04
CA SER A 102 -9.36 3.90 37.22
C SER A 102 -10.17 4.55 36.09
N SER A 103 -9.54 5.37 35.25
CA SER A 103 -10.14 6.08 34.12
C SER A 103 -9.07 6.46 33.07
N ALA A 104 -9.47 7.16 32.00
CA ALA A 104 -8.54 7.68 30.98
C ALA A 104 -7.76 8.90 31.50
N ILE A 105 -6.80 8.68 32.40
CA ILE A 105 -5.92 9.71 32.95
C ILE A 105 -4.74 10.02 32.02
N SER A 106 -4.03 11.12 32.23
CA SER A 106 -2.71 11.33 31.61
C SER A 106 -1.59 10.84 32.53
N ILE A 107 -0.60 10.16 31.97
CA ILE A 107 0.58 9.70 32.70
C ILE A 107 1.81 10.32 32.04
N THR A 108 2.62 11.06 32.80
CA THR A 108 3.88 11.65 32.31
C THR A 108 5.04 11.05 33.08
N VAL A 109 5.98 10.47 32.35
CA VAL A 109 7.23 9.90 32.88
C VAL A 109 8.40 10.71 32.32
N GLY A 110 9.13 11.35 33.23
CA GLY A 110 10.25 12.23 32.92
C GLY A 110 11.51 11.49 32.47
N SER A 111 12.64 12.20 32.56
CA SER A 111 13.94 11.74 32.05
C SER A 111 14.54 10.54 32.79
N SER A 112 14.05 10.19 34.00
CA SER A 112 14.48 8.97 34.69
C SER A 112 13.84 7.71 34.09
N GLY A 113 12.75 7.87 33.34
CA GLY A 113 12.19 6.81 32.50
C GLY A 113 11.29 5.81 33.23
N PHE A 114 10.91 4.77 32.50
CA PHE A 114 10.04 3.68 32.94
C PHE A 114 10.84 2.37 32.97
N VAL A 115 10.88 1.71 34.13
CA VAL A 115 11.52 0.41 34.31
C VAL A 115 10.47 -0.59 34.79
N GLN A 116 10.41 -1.74 34.15
CA GLN A 116 9.54 -2.84 34.56
C GLN A 116 10.28 -4.18 34.51
N ALA A 117 10.61 -4.70 35.68
CA ALA A 117 11.22 -6.01 35.88
C ALA A 117 10.20 -7.07 36.34
N SER A 118 9.07 -6.67 36.92
CA SER A 118 8.01 -7.55 37.44
C SER A 118 6.63 -6.89 37.35
N GLY A 119 5.63 -7.53 37.97
CA GLY A 119 4.29 -6.97 38.18
C GLY A 119 3.46 -6.79 36.91
N THR A 120 2.27 -6.24 37.09
CA THR A 120 1.39 -5.83 35.98
C THR A 120 1.27 -4.31 35.95
N PHE A 121 1.56 -3.71 34.80
CA PHE A 121 1.30 -2.29 34.55
C PHE A 121 0.27 -2.16 33.43
N THR A 122 -0.89 -1.60 33.76
CA THR A 122 -1.88 -1.21 32.76
C THR A 122 -1.70 0.27 32.46
N SER A 123 -1.38 0.59 31.21
CA SER A 123 -1.32 1.97 30.73
C SER A 123 -2.71 2.61 30.74
N THR A 124 -2.75 3.93 30.62
CA THR A 124 -3.99 4.67 30.40
C THR A 124 -4.58 4.42 29.01
N ALA A 125 -5.91 4.48 28.91
CA ALA A 125 -6.63 4.60 27.64
C ALA A 125 -6.50 6.00 27.00
N GLY A 126 -5.98 6.99 27.75
CA GLY A 126 -5.55 8.28 27.25
C GLY A 126 -4.10 8.22 26.73
N THR A 127 -3.26 9.18 27.16
CA THR A 127 -1.85 9.26 26.75
C THR A 127 -0.90 9.01 27.92
N MET A 128 0.05 8.08 27.73
CA MET A 128 1.25 7.94 28.53
C MET A 128 2.43 8.59 27.79
N ALA A 129 2.91 9.74 28.26
CA ALA A 129 4.05 10.44 27.70
C ALA A 129 5.35 10.06 28.43
N ILE A 130 6.41 9.78 27.67
CA ILE A 130 7.70 9.34 28.21
C ILE A 130 8.82 10.17 27.56
N SER A 131 9.62 10.86 28.38
CA SER A 131 10.78 11.67 27.96
C SER A 131 12.12 11.06 28.37
N GLY A 132 12.13 9.76 28.68
CA GLY A 132 13.29 9.04 29.20
C GLY A 132 13.31 7.58 28.73
N PRO A 133 14.26 6.76 29.20
CA PRO A 133 14.37 5.36 28.79
C PRO A 133 13.11 4.57 29.16
N PHE A 134 12.74 3.61 28.32
CA PHE A 134 11.74 2.59 28.64
C PHE A 134 12.46 1.25 28.67
N ASN A 135 12.45 0.56 29.81
CA ASN A 135 13.16 -0.69 29.98
C ASN A 135 12.26 -1.74 30.64
N ARG A 136 11.67 -2.60 29.81
CA ARG A 136 10.89 -3.74 30.28
C ARG A 136 11.71 -5.01 30.14
N THR A 137 12.18 -5.55 31.27
CA THR A 137 12.91 -6.82 31.35
C THR A 137 12.04 -7.98 31.85
N GLY A 138 10.86 -7.69 32.40
CA GLY A 138 9.88 -8.68 32.86
C GLY A 138 8.50 -8.07 33.09
N GLY A 139 7.62 -8.82 33.75
CA GLY A 139 6.25 -8.40 34.04
C GLY A 139 5.32 -8.34 32.81
N THR A 140 4.11 -7.82 33.03
CA THR A 140 3.08 -7.61 31.99
C THR A 140 2.82 -6.13 31.78
N PHE A 141 2.87 -5.67 30.54
CA PHE A 141 2.45 -4.30 30.17
C PHE A 141 1.19 -4.39 29.31
N THR A 142 0.10 -3.76 29.75
CA THR A 142 -1.19 -3.73 29.06
C THR A 142 -1.43 -2.33 28.51
N HIS A 143 -1.53 -2.17 27.20
CA HIS A 143 -1.66 -0.86 26.54
C HIS A 143 -3.00 -0.14 26.77
N ASN A 144 -4.07 -0.87 27.14
CA ASN A 144 -5.41 -0.35 27.44
C ASN A 144 -6.02 0.53 26.33
N SER A 145 -5.78 0.16 25.07
CA SER A 145 -6.16 0.91 23.87
C SER A 145 -5.77 2.40 23.84
N GLY A 146 -4.77 2.82 24.63
CA GLY A 146 -4.30 4.21 24.68
C GLY A 146 -3.08 4.48 23.81
N THR A 147 -2.52 5.66 23.97
CA THR A 147 -1.34 6.14 23.24
C THR A 147 -0.11 6.20 24.13
N VAL A 148 0.97 5.56 23.69
CA VAL A 148 2.30 5.80 24.25
C VAL A 148 2.99 6.86 23.40
N LYS A 149 3.30 8.00 24.01
CA LYS A 149 3.95 9.14 23.36
C LYS A 149 5.40 9.25 23.81
N PHE A 150 6.35 8.98 22.91
CA PHE A 150 7.76 9.26 23.13
C PHE A 150 8.02 10.74 22.86
N LEU A 151 8.35 11.48 23.91
CA LEU A 151 8.68 12.90 23.85
C LEU A 151 10.17 13.08 23.61
N MET A 152 10.50 13.60 22.45
CA MET A 152 11.86 13.84 21.96
C MET A 152 12.38 15.21 22.44
N ASN A 153 12.30 15.43 23.75
CA ASN A 153 12.72 16.65 24.44
C ASN A 153 13.89 16.32 25.38
N GLY A 154 15.05 16.92 25.15
CA GLY A 154 16.24 16.75 26.00
C GLY A 154 17.24 15.70 25.51
N SER A 155 17.43 14.62 26.28
CA SER A 155 18.54 13.68 26.05
C SER A 155 18.14 12.46 25.22
N ASN A 156 19.14 11.78 24.67
CA ASN A 156 18.96 10.48 24.00
C ASN A 156 18.42 9.44 24.96
N PHE A 157 17.55 8.54 24.48
CA PHE A 157 17.10 7.40 25.27
C PHE A 157 16.82 6.17 24.42
N THR A 158 16.82 5.01 25.10
CA THR A 158 16.58 3.70 24.49
C THR A 158 15.22 3.16 24.93
N PHE A 159 14.48 2.62 23.98
CA PHE A 159 13.27 1.85 24.19
C PHE A 159 13.61 0.36 24.11
N THR A 160 13.62 -0.30 25.27
CA THR A 160 13.89 -1.74 25.43
C THR A 160 12.57 -2.43 25.80
N PRO A 161 11.80 -2.93 24.81
CA PRO A 161 10.46 -3.47 25.04
C PRO A 161 10.42 -4.85 25.73
N GLY A 162 11.56 -5.52 25.82
CA GLY A 162 11.62 -6.94 26.17
C GLY A 162 11.00 -7.81 25.09
N THR A 163 10.47 -8.97 25.47
CA THR A 163 9.83 -9.91 24.53
C THR A 163 8.33 -9.63 24.38
N SER A 164 7.81 -9.67 23.15
CA SER A 164 6.35 -9.66 22.88
C SER A 164 5.60 -8.46 23.49
N LEU A 165 6.17 -7.25 23.41
CA LEU A 165 5.42 -6.05 23.78
C LEU A 165 4.49 -5.65 22.64
N THR A 166 3.22 -5.40 22.99
CA THR A 166 2.26 -4.75 22.11
C THR A 166 1.87 -3.41 22.71
N LEU A 167 2.12 -2.34 21.97
CA LEU A 167 1.53 -1.02 22.19
C LEU A 167 0.29 -0.88 21.30
N TYR A 168 -0.62 0.04 21.62
CA TYR A 168 -1.79 0.28 20.78
C TYR A 168 -1.54 1.39 19.78
N ASN A 169 -1.58 2.64 20.23
CA ASN A 169 -1.11 3.79 19.46
C ASN A 169 0.28 4.19 19.92
N VAL A 170 1.12 4.60 18.98
CA VAL A 170 2.42 5.21 19.27
C VAL A 170 2.50 6.60 18.65
N THR A 171 2.98 7.55 19.42
CA THR A 171 3.34 8.87 18.90
C THR A 171 4.80 9.15 19.23
N ILE A 172 5.57 9.58 18.24
CA ILE A 172 6.92 10.13 18.44
C ILE A 172 6.81 11.62 18.10
N ASP A 173 7.09 12.46 19.08
CA ASP A 173 6.86 13.89 18.96
C ASP A 173 7.93 14.69 19.66
N LYS A 174 8.33 15.80 19.05
CA LYS A 174 9.18 16.82 19.66
C LYS A 174 8.35 18.06 19.89
N THR A 175 8.36 18.58 21.12
CA THR A 175 7.54 19.74 21.48
C THR A 175 8.35 20.93 21.98
N THR A 176 9.68 20.78 22.14
CA THR A 176 10.58 21.82 22.64
C THR A 176 11.75 22.06 21.69
N ASP A 177 12.24 23.31 21.66
CA ASP A 177 13.39 23.74 20.86
C ASP A 177 14.68 23.69 21.70
N ASP A 178 15.06 22.50 22.18
CA ASP A 178 16.13 22.34 23.18
C ASP A 178 17.37 21.56 22.72
N SER A 179 17.24 20.63 21.78
CA SER A 179 18.24 19.58 21.50
C SER A 179 17.86 18.70 20.31
N ASP A 180 18.81 17.90 19.82
CA ASP A 180 18.61 16.88 18.76
C ASP A 180 18.68 15.44 19.30
N PRO A 181 17.69 14.97 20.07
CA PRO A 181 17.77 13.66 20.71
C PRO A 181 17.60 12.49 19.74
N ILE A 182 18.12 11.36 20.18
CA ILE A 182 18.01 10.07 19.50
C ILE A 182 17.15 9.12 20.33
N LEU A 183 16.11 8.57 19.71
CA LEU A 183 15.37 7.41 20.20
C LEU A 183 15.94 6.16 19.56
N THR A 184 16.39 5.21 20.39
CA THR A 184 16.88 3.90 19.90
C THR A 184 15.90 2.80 20.26
N PHE A 185 15.34 2.11 19.27
CA PHE A 185 14.60 0.87 19.45
C PHE A 185 15.58 -0.28 19.71
N GLY A 186 15.54 -0.80 20.94
CA GLY A 186 16.41 -1.86 21.45
C GLY A 186 16.10 -3.25 20.92
N ALA A 187 14.83 -3.51 20.57
CA ALA A 187 14.34 -4.81 20.11
C ALA A 187 13.01 -4.65 19.35
N SER A 188 12.55 -5.72 18.71
CA SER A 188 11.27 -5.80 18.01
C SER A 188 10.06 -5.67 18.95
N PHE A 189 8.98 -5.05 18.48
CA PHE A 189 7.70 -4.94 19.18
C PHE A 189 6.55 -4.72 18.18
N THR A 190 5.33 -4.81 18.68
CA THR A 190 4.11 -4.64 17.89
C THR A 190 3.35 -3.37 18.29
N ILE A 191 2.76 -2.71 17.31
CA ILE A 191 1.84 -1.59 17.43
C ILE A 191 0.53 -2.05 16.82
N ALA A 192 -0.50 -2.22 17.66
CA ALA A 192 -1.77 -2.80 17.27
C ALA A 192 -2.68 -1.85 16.48
N ASN A 193 -2.37 -0.55 16.49
CA ASN A 193 -3.07 0.47 15.72
C ASN A 193 -2.04 1.40 15.07
N ASP A 194 -2.13 2.71 15.29
CA ASP A 194 -1.44 3.70 14.45
C ASP A 194 -0.14 4.22 15.05
N VAL A 195 0.74 4.68 14.15
CA VAL A 195 1.94 5.43 14.45
C VAL A 195 1.83 6.84 13.89
N THR A 196 2.10 7.83 14.74
CA THR A 196 2.28 9.22 14.31
C THR A 196 3.69 9.68 14.64
N VAL A 197 4.41 10.19 13.66
CA VAL A 197 5.75 10.76 13.82
C VAL A 197 5.72 12.22 13.38
N GLN A 198 5.92 13.14 14.32
CA GLN A 198 5.75 14.57 14.05
C GLN A 198 6.75 15.42 14.83
N ALA A 199 6.87 16.69 14.45
CA ALA A 199 7.57 17.71 15.21
C ALA A 199 6.58 18.86 15.50
N SER A 200 6.22 19.05 16.75
CA SER A 200 5.26 20.06 17.20
C SER A 200 5.91 21.29 17.84
N ASN A 201 7.24 21.42 17.72
CA ASN A 201 8.01 22.55 18.23
C ASN A 201 7.86 23.81 17.34
N SER A 202 8.29 24.96 17.85
CA SER A 202 7.97 26.26 17.26
C SER A 202 9.03 26.83 16.31
N ASP A 203 10.31 26.56 16.54
CA ASP A 203 11.41 27.25 15.85
C ASP A 203 12.20 26.35 14.89
N GLY A 204 12.10 25.04 15.04
CA GLY A 204 12.67 24.08 14.09
C GLY A 204 14.17 24.11 13.87
N SER A 205 14.86 24.92 14.67
CA SER A 205 16.32 24.94 14.84
C SER A 205 16.86 23.59 15.30
N TYR A 206 16.02 22.77 15.94
CA TYR A 206 16.35 21.44 16.42
C TYR A 206 15.32 20.41 15.96
N GLY A 207 15.78 19.19 15.77
CA GLY A 207 15.03 18.04 15.31
C GLY A 207 15.19 16.84 16.22
N TYR A 208 15.02 15.63 15.68
CA TYR A 208 15.33 14.39 16.38
C TYR A 208 15.55 13.25 15.38
N SER A 209 16.08 12.14 15.89
CA SER A 209 16.29 10.93 15.09
C SER A 209 15.74 9.68 15.79
N VAL A 210 15.36 8.69 14.98
CA VAL A 210 14.85 7.39 15.44
C VAL A 210 15.65 6.29 14.77
N TYR A 211 16.29 5.44 15.59
CA TYR A 211 17.19 4.37 15.17
C TYR A 211 16.78 3.02 15.74
N GLY A 212 17.30 1.95 15.15
CA GLY A 212 17.27 0.60 15.73
C GLY A 212 18.66 0.18 16.20
N SER A 213 18.73 -0.68 17.20
CA SER A 213 19.95 -1.40 17.57
C SER A 213 19.81 -2.87 17.22
N GLY A 214 20.72 -3.42 16.41
CA GLY A 214 20.67 -4.84 16.03
C GLY A 214 19.54 -5.20 15.05
N SER A 215 19.08 -4.24 14.25
CA SER A 215 18.06 -4.42 13.20
C SER A 215 16.71 -4.98 13.70
N PRO A 216 16.05 -4.32 14.66
CA PRO A 216 14.73 -4.74 15.12
C PRO A 216 13.70 -4.62 13.98
N THR A 217 12.62 -5.39 14.09
CA THR A 217 11.46 -5.29 13.20
C THR A 217 10.26 -4.80 14.01
N ILE A 218 9.67 -3.69 13.58
CA ILE A 218 8.49 -3.10 14.20
C ILE A 218 7.28 -3.52 13.38
N THR A 219 6.32 -4.19 14.00
CA THR A 219 5.07 -4.57 13.34
C THR A 219 4.01 -3.53 13.62
N VAL A 220 3.42 -2.94 12.59
CA VAL A 220 2.37 -1.92 12.68
C VAL A 220 1.12 -2.43 12.00
N GLN A 221 0.06 -2.64 12.79
CA GLN A 221 -1.20 -3.18 12.30
C GLN A 221 -2.14 -2.11 11.72
N GLY A 222 -1.99 -0.85 12.15
CA GLY A 222 -2.68 0.30 11.58
C GLY A 222 -1.78 1.09 10.64
N ASP A 223 -1.96 2.41 10.63
CA ASP A 223 -1.33 3.33 9.69
C ASP A 223 -0.05 3.97 10.25
N ILE A 224 0.82 4.45 9.35
CA ILE A 224 1.96 5.30 9.70
C ILE A 224 1.76 6.69 9.09
N ASN A 225 1.75 7.70 9.95
CA ASN A 225 1.49 9.07 9.57
C ASN A 225 2.65 9.99 9.94
N PHE A 226 3.15 10.72 8.94
CA PHE A 226 4.02 11.88 9.09
C PHE A 226 3.24 13.13 8.65
N PRO A 227 2.37 13.67 9.53
CA PRO A 227 1.48 14.77 9.17
C PRO A 227 2.27 16.05 8.89
N SER A 228 1.75 16.90 8.02
CA SER A 228 2.33 18.24 7.81
C SER A 228 2.26 19.04 9.12
N THR A 229 3.40 19.42 9.66
CA THR A 229 3.49 20.30 10.82
C THR A 229 3.87 21.72 10.44
N ALA A 230 3.49 22.70 11.25
CA ALA A 230 3.89 24.10 11.07
C ALA A 230 5.35 24.35 11.50
N ALA A 231 5.93 23.40 12.25
CA ALA A 231 7.29 23.43 12.73
C ALA A 231 8.27 23.33 11.55
N THR A 232 9.36 24.09 11.61
CA THR A 232 10.53 23.92 10.73
C THR A 232 11.47 22.81 11.22
N GLY A 233 11.12 22.16 12.35
CA GLY A 233 11.94 21.16 13.04
C GLY A 233 12.04 19.89 12.23
N GLN A 234 13.25 19.51 11.87
CA GLN A 234 13.48 18.39 10.97
C GLN A 234 13.33 17.06 11.72
N ILE A 235 12.56 16.14 11.16
CA ILE A 235 12.71 14.73 11.49
C ILE A 235 13.95 14.26 10.70
N TYR A 236 15.13 14.47 11.29
CA TYR A 236 16.42 14.38 10.60
C TYR A 236 16.69 12.99 10.03
N SER A 237 16.29 11.96 10.76
CA SER A 237 16.57 10.59 10.34
C SER A 237 15.63 9.58 10.97
N PHE A 238 14.95 8.84 10.11
CA PHE A 238 14.22 7.63 10.45
C PHE A 238 14.99 6.44 9.84
N GLY A 239 15.81 5.80 10.66
CA GLY A 239 16.90 4.90 10.23
C GLY A 239 18.04 5.68 9.55
N SER A 240 19.21 5.84 10.18
CA SER A 240 20.28 6.70 9.64
C SER A 240 21.32 6.00 8.79
N THR A 241 21.71 4.78 9.14
CA THR A 241 22.70 3.98 8.40
C THR A 241 22.29 2.51 8.46
N ALA A 242 22.83 1.68 7.57
CA ALA A 242 22.53 0.24 7.57
C ALA A 242 22.76 -0.43 8.95
N GLY A 243 23.70 0.06 9.76
CA GLY A 243 23.99 -0.45 11.10
C GLY A 243 23.02 -0.01 12.21
N SER A 244 22.26 1.07 11.97
CA SER A 244 21.27 1.63 12.92
C SER A 244 19.85 1.63 12.35
N ALA A 245 19.64 0.88 11.27
CA ALA A 245 18.34 0.74 10.63
C ALA A 245 17.46 -0.26 11.39
N PHE A 246 16.15 -0.06 11.27
CA PHE A 246 15.14 -1.05 11.64
C PHE A 246 14.24 -1.28 10.43
N SER A 247 13.47 -2.36 10.49
CA SER A 247 12.47 -2.70 9.48
C SER A 247 11.08 -2.51 10.04
N ILE A 248 10.13 -2.21 9.16
CA ILE A 248 8.72 -2.07 9.50
C ILE A 248 7.95 -3.09 8.68
N ASN A 249 7.16 -3.92 9.35
CA ASN A 249 6.09 -4.67 8.73
C ASN A 249 4.80 -3.89 8.91
N LEU A 250 4.18 -3.48 7.80
CA LEU A 250 3.06 -2.56 7.81
C LEU A 250 1.84 -3.24 7.18
N ALA A 251 0.74 -3.29 7.95
CA ALA A 251 -0.55 -3.80 7.49
C ALA A 251 -1.49 -2.69 6.98
N GLY A 252 -1.34 -1.45 7.46
CA GLY A 252 -2.13 -0.29 7.04
C GLY A 252 -1.45 0.60 5.99
N ASP A 253 -1.87 1.85 5.94
CA ASP A 253 -1.41 2.87 5.00
C ASP A 253 -0.14 3.58 5.49
N ILE A 254 0.55 4.25 4.57
CA ILE A 254 1.60 5.22 4.93
C ILE A 254 1.36 6.57 4.27
N THR A 255 1.38 7.62 5.09
CA THR A 255 1.23 9.01 4.65
C THR A 255 2.45 9.83 5.06
N LEU A 256 3.16 10.38 4.06
CA LEU A 256 4.30 11.27 4.22
C LEU A 256 3.92 12.66 3.71
N SER A 257 3.53 13.53 4.63
CA SER A 257 3.06 14.88 4.32
C SER A 257 3.90 16.00 4.93
N ASP A 258 4.82 15.68 5.83
CA ASP A 258 5.75 16.67 6.38
C ASP A 258 6.91 16.96 5.41
N SER A 259 7.09 18.22 5.04
CA SER A 259 8.16 18.65 4.13
C SER A 259 9.56 18.58 4.75
N ASN A 260 9.65 18.61 6.08
CA ASN A 260 10.90 18.58 6.83
C ASN A 260 11.33 17.15 7.21
N LEU A 261 10.55 16.14 6.82
CA LEU A 261 10.92 14.74 6.97
C LEU A 261 12.11 14.38 6.08
N THR A 262 13.17 13.84 6.69
CA THR A 262 14.27 13.18 5.99
C THR A 262 14.36 11.72 6.41
N ALA A 263 13.74 10.85 5.61
CA ALA A 263 13.76 9.40 5.82
C ALA A 263 14.96 8.77 5.10
N SER A 264 16.09 8.67 5.80
CA SER A 264 17.35 8.20 5.23
C SER A 264 17.44 6.69 5.06
N TYR A 265 16.78 5.85 5.85
CA TYR A 265 16.74 4.39 5.67
C TYR A 265 15.38 3.85 6.11
N LEU A 266 14.35 4.17 5.33
CA LEU A 266 13.00 3.67 5.57
C LEU A 266 12.87 2.27 4.93
N ASN A 267 12.96 1.22 5.75
CA ASN A 267 12.72 -0.16 5.31
C ASN A 267 11.29 -0.56 5.67
N ILE A 268 10.41 -0.59 4.68
CA ILE A 268 9.02 -0.99 4.85
C ILE A 268 8.74 -2.24 4.03
N THR A 269 8.11 -3.21 4.69
CA THR A 269 7.45 -4.35 4.06
C THR A 269 5.94 -4.16 4.23
N PHE A 270 5.23 -3.97 3.14
CA PHE A 270 3.78 -3.97 3.10
C PHE A 270 3.30 -5.43 3.10
N ASP A 271 2.64 -5.87 4.16
CA ASP A 271 2.19 -7.25 4.39
C ASP A 271 0.69 -7.36 4.75
N GLY A 272 -0.05 -6.26 4.67
CA GLY A 272 -1.49 -6.22 4.88
C GLY A 272 -2.28 -7.02 3.84
N THR A 273 -3.51 -7.43 4.21
CA THR A 273 -4.37 -8.24 3.34
C THR A 273 -5.43 -7.42 2.58
N GLY A 274 -5.74 -6.21 3.06
CA GLY A 274 -6.61 -5.21 2.43
C GLY A 274 -5.83 -4.25 1.53
N ASN A 275 -6.49 -3.28 0.88
CA ASN A 275 -5.73 -2.24 0.17
C ASN A 275 -4.80 -1.50 1.14
N GLN A 276 -3.59 -1.18 0.67
CA GLN A 276 -2.66 -0.30 1.37
C GLN A 276 -2.28 0.84 0.45
N ILE A 277 -2.26 2.07 0.95
CA ILE A 277 -1.99 3.28 0.16
C ILE A 277 -0.67 3.90 0.62
N ILE A 278 0.15 4.26 -0.36
CA ILE A 278 1.40 5.00 -0.18
C ILE A 278 1.15 6.43 -0.67
N THR A 279 1.05 7.36 0.26
CA THR A 279 0.89 8.79 -0.05
C THR A 279 2.19 9.52 0.28
N HIS A 280 2.95 9.90 -0.74
CA HIS A 280 4.14 10.74 -0.59
C HIS A 280 3.88 12.12 -1.18
N SER A 281 3.44 13.05 -0.34
CA SER A 281 3.12 14.42 -0.77
C SER A 281 4.24 15.42 -0.48
N ALA A 282 5.11 15.13 0.51
CA ALA A 282 6.24 15.96 0.86
C ALA A 282 7.34 15.16 1.58
N GLY A 283 8.48 15.80 1.85
CA GLY A 283 9.62 15.19 2.53
C GLY A 283 10.50 14.36 1.58
N THR A 284 11.64 13.91 2.09
CA THR A 284 12.65 13.19 1.30
C THR A 284 12.80 11.76 1.80
N ILE A 285 12.79 10.78 0.87
CA ILE A 285 13.17 9.39 1.14
C ILE A 285 14.45 9.09 0.34
N SER A 286 15.58 8.96 1.02
CA SER A 286 16.91 8.87 0.36
C SER A 286 17.62 7.52 0.50
N GLY A 287 17.16 6.63 1.37
CA GLY A 287 17.70 5.27 1.59
C GLY A 287 16.63 4.25 2.04
N GLY A 288 17.04 3.00 2.29
CA GLY A 288 16.16 1.90 2.70
C GLY A 288 15.52 1.09 1.56
N THR A 289 14.55 0.25 1.88
CA THR A 289 13.80 -0.60 0.92
C THR A 289 12.29 -0.42 1.05
N LEU A 290 11.59 -0.45 -0.08
CA LEU A 290 10.13 -0.50 -0.13
C LEU A 290 9.71 -1.82 -0.77
N THR A 291 9.15 -2.71 0.05
CA THR A 291 8.88 -4.09 -0.34
C THR A 291 7.39 -4.37 -0.27
N VAL A 292 6.82 -4.86 -1.36
CA VAL A 292 5.48 -5.46 -1.35
C VAL A 292 5.66 -6.96 -1.17
N ASN A 293 5.14 -7.50 -0.07
CA ASN A 293 5.24 -8.92 0.25
C ASN A 293 3.92 -9.41 0.85
N ARG A 294 2.93 -9.62 -0.03
CA ARG A 294 1.56 -9.99 0.34
C ARG A 294 1.20 -11.38 -0.21
N PRO A 295 1.81 -12.47 0.30
CA PRO A 295 1.53 -13.82 -0.20
C PRO A 295 0.10 -14.31 0.12
N SER A 296 -0.58 -13.65 1.05
CA SER A 296 -1.98 -13.92 1.43
C SER A 296 -2.91 -12.74 1.06
N GLU A 297 -2.59 -12.04 -0.02
CA GLU A 297 -3.38 -10.92 -0.55
C GLU A 297 -4.84 -11.33 -0.81
N THR A 298 -5.79 -10.50 -0.36
CA THR A 298 -7.20 -10.68 -0.74
C THR A 298 -7.36 -10.33 -2.22
N ALA A 299 -8.06 -11.19 -2.98
CA ALA A 299 -8.27 -10.96 -4.41
C ALA A 299 -8.81 -9.54 -4.70
N GLY A 300 -8.17 -8.84 -5.65
CA GLY A 300 -8.55 -7.48 -6.05
C GLY A 300 -8.02 -6.36 -5.14
N THR A 301 -7.24 -6.69 -4.11
CA THR A 301 -6.52 -5.70 -3.31
C THR A 301 -5.08 -5.51 -3.80
N ALA A 302 -4.45 -4.41 -3.43
CA ALA A 302 -3.08 -4.09 -3.82
C ALA A 302 -2.42 -3.12 -2.82
N VAL A 303 -1.10 -2.99 -2.92
CA VAL A 303 -0.39 -1.79 -2.48
C VAL A 303 -0.49 -0.76 -3.60
N LYS A 304 -0.97 0.44 -3.28
CA LYS A 304 -1.37 1.47 -4.24
C LYS A 304 -0.58 2.75 -4.02
N LEU A 305 -0.21 3.42 -5.10
CA LEU A 305 0.23 4.81 -5.00
C LEU A 305 -0.98 5.74 -4.80
N GLY A 306 -0.87 6.69 -3.88
CA GLY A 306 -1.82 7.79 -3.69
C GLY A 306 -1.37 9.12 -4.32
N ALA A 307 -0.15 9.18 -4.85
CA ALA A 307 0.44 10.33 -5.52
C ALA A 307 1.58 9.90 -6.44
N ASN A 308 2.06 10.82 -7.29
CA ASN A 308 3.31 10.60 -8.04
C ASN A 308 4.45 10.29 -7.06
N PHE A 309 5.21 9.23 -7.35
CA PHE A 309 6.24 8.75 -6.45
C PHE A 309 7.61 8.91 -7.08
N SER A 310 8.45 9.75 -6.48
CA SER A 310 9.77 10.10 -7.00
C SER A 310 10.86 9.87 -5.95
N SER A 311 11.03 8.63 -5.51
CA SER A 311 12.11 8.28 -4.58
C SER A 311 12.90 7.04 -5.02
N ARG A 312 12.55 5.87 -4.50
CA ARG A 312 13.33 4.62 -4.61
C ARG A 312 12.53 3.55 -5.35
N PRO A 313 13.20 2.55 -5.93
CA PRO A 313 12.50 1.43 -6.57
C PRO A 313 11.72 0.62 -5.53
N PHE A 314 10.64 0.00 -5.99
CA PHE A 314 9.94 -1.02 -5.25
C PHE A 314 10.53 -2.40 -5.52
N THR A 315 10.48 -3.28 -4.52
CA THR A 315 10.69 -4.72 -4.67
C THR A 315 9.36 -5.42 -4.43
N VAL A 316 8.77 -6.01 -5.48
CA VAL A 316 7.49 -6.71 -5.38
C VAL A 316 7.77 -8.21 -5.34
N THR A 317 7.74 -8.78 -4.13
CA THR A 317 8.04 -10.20 -3.88
C THR A 317 6.82 -11.11 -3.92
N ALA A 318 5.66 -10.58 -3.53
CA ALA A 318 4.36 -11.25 -3.60
C ALA A 318 3.24 -10.21 -3.57
N GLY A 319 2.11 -10.51 -4.22
CA GLY A 319 0.96 -9.61 -4.33
C GLY A 319 1.09 -8.56 -5.44
N THR A 320 0.32 -7.49 -5.34
CA THR A 320 0.21 -6.47 -6.39
C THR A 320 0.72 -5.10 -5.94
N LEU A 321 1.58 -4.48 -6.75
CA LEU A 321 1.85 -3.03 -6.70
C LEU A 321 1.08 -2.35 -7.83
N SER A 322 0.16 -1.44 -7.49
CA SER A 322 -0.62 -0.65 -8.44
C SER A 322 -0.20 0.81 -8.41
N LEU A 323 0.07 1.38 -9.59
CA LEU A 323 0.40 2.79 -9.74
C LEU A 323 -0.83 3.71 -9.72
N GLU A 324 -2.04 3.17 -9.91
CA GLU A 324 -3.30 3.92 -9.90
C GLU A 324 -3.33 5.17 -10.82
N GLY A 325 -2.54 5.20 -11.91
CA GLY A 325 -2.43 6.36 -12.79
C GLY A 325 -1.33 7.37 -12.42
N TYR A 326 -0.61 7.15 -11.32
CA TYR A 326 0.48 8.01 -10.86
C TYR A 326 1.84 7.63 -11.46
N ASN A 327 2.68 8.64 -11.70
CA ASN A 327 4.02 8.43 -12.24
C ASN A 327 4.96 7.82 -11.20
N LEU A 328 5.85 6.93 -11.66
CA LEU A 328 6.92 6.33 -10.87
C LEU A 328 8.28 6.77 -11.42
N THR A 329 8.92 7.69 -10.71
CA THR A 329 10.25 8.21 -11.05
C THR A 329 11.27 7.67 -10.06
N SER A 330 11.78 6.48 -10.31
CA SER A 330 12.77 5.81 -9.47
C SER A 330 13.76 5.03 -10.34
N ALA A 331 14.79 4.43 -9.73
CA ALA A 331 15.50 3.33 -10.36
C ALA A 331 14.53 2.17 -10.71
N ALA A 332 14.99 1.19 -11.48
CA ALA A 332 14.16 0.06 -11.89
C ALA A 332 13.61 -0.71 -10.67
N SER A 333 12.28 -0.84 -10.60
CA SER A 333 11.63 -1.72 -9.63
C SER A 333 11.77 -3.18 -10.05
N SER A 334 11.72 -4.12 -9.11
CA SER A 334 11.78 -5.56 -9.41
C SER A 334 10.45 -6.24 -9.09
N VAL A 335 10.05 -7.17 -9.95
CA VAL A 335 8.80 -7.93 -9.81
C VAL A 335 9.13 -9.42 -9.87
N ALA A 336 8.85 -10.11 -8.77
CA ALA A 336 9.14 -11.53 -8.61
C ALA A 336 8.11 -12.42 -9.32
N SER A 337 8.41 -13.72 -9.39
CA SER A 337 7.48 -14.73 -9.90
C SER A 337 6.18 -14.74 -9.10
N GLY A 338 5.03 -14.76 -9.76
CA GLY A 338 3.70 -14.74 -9.13
C GLY A 338 3.26 -13.35 -8.63
N ALA A 339 4.13 -12.34 -8.63
CA ALA A 339 3.78 -10.97 -8.27
C ALA A 339 3.26 -10.17 -9.47
N THR A 340 2.50 -9.11 -9.20
CA THR A 340 1.89 -8.26 -10.22
C THR A 340 2.35 -6.81 -10.10
N PHE A 341 2.69 -6.21 -11.24
CA PHE A 341 2.88 -4.77 -11.39
C PHE A 341 1.76 -4.20 -12.26
N GLN A 342 0.95 -3.33 -11.68
CA GLN A 342 -0.28 -2.83 -12.28
C GLN A 342 -0.20 -1.33 -12.59
N LEU A 343 -0.70 -0.95 -13.76
CA LEU A 343 -0.77 0.43 -14.25
C LEU A 343 -2.06 0.65 -15.05
N GLN A 344 -2.46 1.91 -15.22
CA GLN A 344 -3.55 2.28 -16.12
C GLN A 344 -3.06 2.34 -17.58
N GLY A 345 -1.84 2.78 -17.82
CA GLY A 345 -1.16 2.87 -19.11
C GLY A 345 -0.56 4.25 -19.41
N GLY A 346 -1.12 5.32 -18.84
CA GLY A 346 -0.69 6.71 -19.05
C GLY A 346 0.53 7.12 -18.21
N GLU A 347 0.91 6.29 -17.24
CA GLU A 347 1.98 6.58 -16.28
C GLU A 347 3.33 6.74 -16.96
N THR A 348 4.11 7.70 -16.49
CA THR A 348 5.55 7.74 -16.74
C THR A 348 6.24 6.85 -15.72
N VAL A 349 6.93 5.82 -16.20
CA VAL A 349 7.80 4.95 -15.40
C VAL A 349 9.22 5.15 -15.93
N THR A 350 10.05 5.90 -15.21
CA THR A 350 11.34 6.40 -15.73
C THR A 350 12.32 5.29 -16.09
N ASN A 351 12.28 4.18 -15.37
CA ASN A 351 13.11 3.01 -15.64
C ASN A 351 12.21 1.77 -15.72
N ALA A 352 12.32 1.02 -16.82
CA ALA A 352 11.56 -0.21 -17.01
C ALA A 352 11.79 -1.17 -15.83
N PRO A 353 10.73 -1.81 -15.29
CA PRO A 353 10.89 -2.75 -14.19
C PRO A 353 11.66 -4.00 -14.65
N THR A 354 12.41 -4.60 -13.73
CA THR A 354 12.98 -5.94 -13.91
C THR A 354 11.89 -6.98 -13.64
N LEU A 355 11.39 -7.60 -14.72
CA LEU A 355 10.30 -8.56 -14.68
C LEU A 355 10.85 -9.99 -14.65
N SER A 356 10.65 -10.70 -13.53
CA SER A 356 11.11 -12.10 -13.40
C SER A 356 10.23 -13.06 -14.21
N SER A 357 10.74 -14.26 -14.50
CA SER A 357 9.89 -15.33 -15.04
C SER A 357 8.74 -15.65 -14.07
N GLY A 358 7.53 -15.71 -14.61
CA GLY A 358 6.29 -15.88 -13.86
C GLY A 358 5.70 -14.58 -13.29
N SER A 359 6.32 -13.41 -13.48
CA SER A 359 5.72 -12.12 -13.10
C SER A 359 4.63 -11.68 -14.07
N THR A 360 3.70 -10.84 -13.59
CA THR A 360 2.60 -10.29 -14.40
C THR A 360 2.68 -8.76 -14.45
N VAL A 361 2.55 -8.19 -15.65
CA VAL A 361 2.17 -6.79 -15.80
C VAL A 361 0.70 -6.70 -16.17
N LYS A 362 -0.06 -5.88 -15.44
CA LYS A 362 -1.50 -5.70 -15.65
C LYS A 362 -1.82 -4.25 -16.01
N TYR A 363 -2.57 -4.07 -17.10
CA TYR A 363 -3.15 -2.79 -17.48
C TYR A 363 -4.65 -2.75 -17.16
N ASN A 364 -5.13 -1.69 -16.51
CA ASN A 364 -6.54 -1.54 -16.16
C ASN A 364 -7.15 -0.16 -16.48
N GLY A 365 -6.44 0.68 -17.24
CA GLY A 365 -6.95 1.99 -17.60
C GLY A 365 -8.16 1.93 -18.54
N THR A 366 -9.02 2.94 -18.47
CA THR A 366 -10.29 2.96 -19.23
C THR A 366 -10.27 3.94 -20.42
N SER A 367 -9.10 4.48 -20.74
CA SER A 367 -8.87 5.36 -21.91
C SER A 367 -8.03 4.65 -22.97
N THR A 368 -7.61 5.37 -24.01
CA THR A 368 -6.63 4.88 -24.98
C THR A 368 -5.21 5.10 -24.48
N TYR A 369 -4.38 4.05 -24.49
CA TYR A 369 -2.99 4.09 -24.07
C TYR A 369 -2.10 3.33 -25.05
N THR A 370 -0.84 3.76 -25.15
CA THR A 370 0.20 2.95 -25.77
C THR A 370 0.79 2.01 -24.73
N VAL A 371 0.81 0.72 -25.02
CA VAL A 371 1.45 -0.30 -24.17
C VAL A 371 2.94 -0.01 -24.09
N LYS A 372 3.52 -0.10 -22.89
CA LYS A 372 4.96 0.11 -22.71
C LYS A 372 5.74 -0.99 -23.44
N ASP A 373 6.84 -0.63 -24.09
CA ASP A 373 7.74 -1.57 -24.73
C ASP A 373 8.69 -2.17 -23.68
N TRP A 374 8.24 -3.24 -23.01
CA TRP A 374 8.97 -3.96 -21.97
C TRP A 374 9.00 -5.45 -22.29
N GLY A 375 10.06 -6.15 -21.87
CA GLY A 375 10.10 -7.61 -21.96
C GLY A 375 9.13 -8.26 -20.97
N TYR A 376 7.92 -8.58 -21.41
CA TYR A 376 6.88 -9.20 -20.57
C TYR A 376 7.06 -10.71 -20.40
N HIS A 377 6.82 -11.20 -19.18
CA HIS A 377 6.55 -12.62 -18.97
C HIS A 377 5.05 -12.91 -19.11
N HIS A 378 4.23 -12.45 -18.17
CA HIS A 378 2.77 -12.41 -18.33
C HIS A 378 2.28 -10.99 -18.56
N LEU A 379 1.28 -10.85 -19.42
CA LEU A 379 0.62 -9.57 -19.71
C LEU A 379 -0.89 -9.73 -19.58
N ALA A 380 -1.53 -8.81 -18.88
CA ALA A 380 -2.97 -8.82 -18.66
C ALA A 380 -3.60 -7.45 -18.93
N PHE A 381 -4.81 -7.45 -19.48
CA PHE A 381 -5.62 -6.27 -19.72
C PHE A 381 -7.00 -6.42 -19.10
N ASP A 382 -7.41 -5.43 -18.33
CA ASP A 382 -8.65 -5.43 -17.53
C ASP A 382 -9.24 -4.02 -17.41
N GLY A 383 -9.17 -3.26 -18.50
CA GLY A 383 -9.64 -1.88 -18.57
C GLY A 383 -10.93 -1.79 -19.35
N SER A 384 -12.08 -1.80 -18.68
CA SER A 384 -13.38 -1.68 -19.37
C SER A 384 -13.47 -0.37 -20.17
N GLY A 385 -13.68 -0.49 -21.49
CA GLY A 385 -13.66 0.65 -22.42
C GLY A 385 -12.27 1.18 -22.78
N GLY A 386 -11.21 0.66 -22.14
CA GLY A 386 -9.83 0.99 -22.47
C GLY A 386 -9.38 0.39 -23.80
N VAL A 387 -8.50 1.10 -24.50
CA VAL A 387 -7.86 0.65 -25.74
C VAL A 387 -6.35 0.69 -25.53
N PHE A 388 -5.71 -0.47 -25.58
CA PHE A 388 -4.28 -0.62 -25.33
C PHE A 388 -3.58 -0.95 -26.64
N THR A 389 -2.94 0.06 -27.24
CA THR A 389 -2.32 -0.05 -28.56
C THR A 389 -0.83 -0.35 -28.43
N LEU A 390 -0.33 -1.36 -29.14
CA LEU A 390 1.12 -1.59 -29.23
C LEU A 390 1.82 -0.43 -29.94
N GLY A 391 2.99 -0.03 -29.43
CA GLY A 391 3.88 0.93 -30.10
C GLY A 391 5.03 0.27 -30.87
N ALA A 392 5.22 -1.04 -30.69
CA ALA A 392 6.28 -1.85 -31.28
C ALA A 392 5.83 -3.33 -31.33
N ALA A 393 6.61 -4.18 -32.00
CA ALA A 393 6.39 -5.63 -31.97
C ALA A 393 6.63 -6.18 -30.56
N GLU A 394 5.79 -7.12 -30.12
CA GLU A 394 5.79 -7.62 -28.75
C GLU A 394 5.91 -9.15 -28.70
N SER A 395 6.67 -9.65 -27.72
CA SER A 395 6.85 -11.09 -27.48
C SER A 395 6.64 -11.41 -26.01
N ILE A 396 5.58 -12.16 -25.73
CA ILE A 396 5.15 -12.51 -24.38
C ILE A 396 5.58 -13.94 -24.09
N ALA A 397 6.51 -14.10 -23.13
CA ALA A 397 7.12 -15.38 -22.79
C ALA A 397 6.18 -16.34 -22.03
N GLY A 398 5.06 -15.84 -21.52
CA GLY A 398 4.03 -16.60 -20.84
C GLY A 398 2.64 -16.24 -21.34
N ASN A 399 1.67 -16.25 -20.42
CA ASN A 399 0.26 -15.99 -20.73
C ASN A 399 -0.04 -14.53 -21.11
N LEU A 400 -0.97 -14.37 -22.06
CA LEU A 400 -1.66 -13.12 -22.36
C LEU A 400 -3.13 -13.28 -21.99
N THR A 401 -3.66 -12.39 -21.14
CA THR A 401 -5.05 -12.45 -20.68
C THR A 401 -5.78 -11.14 -20.95
N LEU A 402 -6.87 -11.20 -21.72
CA LEU A 402 -7.75 -10.06 -22.00
C LEU A 402 -9.08 -10.26 -21.25
N THR A 403 -9.24 -9.60 -20.12
CA THR A 403 -10.47 -9.67 -19.32
C THR A 403 -11.47 -8.60 -19.76
N ASN A 404 -11.00 -7.37 -19.98
CA ASN A 404 -11.82 -6.24 -20.39
C ASN A 404 -11.05 -5.29 -21.31
N GLY A 405 -11.77 -4.57 -22.17
CA GLY A 405 -11.21 -3.56 -23.10
C GLY A 405 -10.78 -4.14 -24.44
N THR A 406 -9.98 -3.37 -25.17
CA THR A 406 -9.41 -3.75 -26.46
C THR A 406 -7.89 -3.75 -26.36
N PHE A 407 -7.27 -4.89 -26.64
CA PHE A 407 -5.83 -4.95 -26.93
C PHE A 407 -5.64 -4.86 -28.44
N ASP A 408 -5.02 -3.78 -28.90
CA ASP A 408 -4.86 -3.45 -30.31
C ASP A 408 -3.38 -3.56 -30.70
N ILE A 409 -3.04 -4.54 -31.54
CA ILE A 409 -1.66 -4.70 -32.00
C ILE A 409 -1.28 -3.72 -33.11
N SER A 410 -2.23 -2.97 -33.67
CA SER A 410 -1.99 -1.86 -34.60
C SER A 410 -1.09 -2.19 -35.80
N GLY A 411 -1.13 -3.43 -36.29
CA GLY A 411 -0.28 -3.90 -37.38
C GLY A 411 1.13 -4.36 -36.97
N PHE A 412 1.47 -4.30 -35.68
CA PHE A 412 2.70 -4.86 -35.15
C PHE A 412 2.62 -6.37 -34.97
N ASN A 413 3.79 -7.02 -34.98
CA ASN A 413 3.90 -8.45 -34.75
C ASN A 413 3.61 -8.78 -33.28
N LEU A 414 2.95 -9.93 -33.05
CA LEU A 414 2.68 -10.46 -31.72
C LEU A 414 3.09 -11.93 -31.64
N THR A 415 3.85 -12.28 -30.61
CA THR A 415 4.14 -13.67 -30.24
C THR A 415 3.73 -13.92 -28.80
N VAL A 416 2.96 -14.98 -28.55
CA VAL A 416 2.57 -15.45 -27.21
C VAL A 416 2.92 -16.92 -27.11
N THR A 417 3.82 -17.25 -26.20
CA THR A 417 4.30 -18.63 -26.01
C THR A 417 3.56 -19.40 -24.93
N GLY A 418 2.91 -18.69 -23.99
CA GLY A 418 1.99 -19.28 -23.03
C GLY A 418 0.55 -19.35 -23.54
N THR A 419 -0.40 -19.42 -22.61
CA THR A 419 -1.83 -19.44 -22.92
C THR A 419 -2.33 -18.04 -23.27
N PHE A 420 -3.08 -17.93 -24.35
CA PHE A 420 -3.90 -16.76 -24.64
C PHE A 420 -5.33 -17.02 -24.18
N SER A 421 -5.88 -16.10 -23.38
CA SER A 421 -7.29 -16.12 -22.97
C SER A 421 -7.92 -14.77 -23.25
N ASN A 422 -9.09 -14.77 -23.87
CA ASN A 422 -9.73 -13.57 -24.39
C ASN A 422 -11.22 -13.55 -24.06
N ALA A 423 -11.60 -12.89 -22.97
CA ALA A 423 -12.99 -12.52 -22.71
C ALA A 423 -13.38 -11.16 -23.32
N ALA A 424 -12.41 -10.44 -23.92
CA ALA A 424 -12.52 -9.07 -24.38
C ALA A 424 -12.31 -8.97 -25.91
N THR A 425 -11.63 -7.93 -26.39
CA THR A 425 -11.31 -7.76 -27.82
C THR A 425 -9.80 -7.76 -28.08
N LEU A 426 -9.35 -8.67 -28.95
CA LEU A 426 -8.06 -8.55 -29.64
C LEU A 426 -8.30 -7.88 -31.01
N ARG A 427 -7.64 -6.75 -31.27
CA ARG A 427 -7.72 -6.04 -32.54
C ARG A 427 -6.39 -6.09 -33.30
N LEU A 428 -6.48 -6.29 -34.61
CA LEU A 428 -5.35 -6.35 -35.53
C LEU A 428 -5.73 -5.81 -36.92
N GLN A 429 -4.76 -5.50 -37.77
CA GLN A 429 -5.04 -5.01 -39.12
C GLN A 429 -5.16 -6.15 -40.14
N GLY A 430 -4.33 -7.18 -39.99
CA GLY A 430 -4.20 -8.32 -40.92
C GLY A 430 -2.93 -8.29 -41.77
N GLY A 431 -2.17 -7.19 -41.73
CA GLY A 431 -0.91 -7.01 -42.45
C GLY A 431 0.33 -7.46 -41.67
N GLU A 432 0.15 -8.02 -40.47
CA GLU A 432 1.24 -8.38 -39.58
C GLU A 432 2.11 -9.45 -40.24
N THR A 433 3.44 -9.30 -40.15
CA THR A 433 4.36 -10.27 -40.76
C THR A 433 4.39 -11.56 -39.94
N THR A 434 4.43 -11.43 -38.62
CA THR A 434 4.44 -12.54 -37.67
C THR A 434 3.31 -12.38 -36.67
N PHE A 435 2.46 -13.39 -36.58
CA PHE A 435 1.43 -13.53 -35.55
C PHE A 435 1.47 -14.98 -35.08
N SER A 436 2.01 -15.21 -33.89
CA SER A 436 2.19 -16.55 -33.32
C SER A 436 1.49 -16.61 -31.97
N VAL A 437 0.19 -16.88 -32.02
CA VAL A 437 -0.69 -16.99 -30.87
C VAL A 437 -1.58 -18.22 -31.10
N THR A 438 -1.67 -19.10 -30.10
CA THR A 438 -2.71 -20.14 -30.10
C THR A 438 -4.01 -19.48 -29.67
N MET A 439 -4.95 -19.34 -30.59
CA MET A 439 -6.15 -18.55 -30.37
C MET A 439 -7.10 -19.19 -29.34
N ASP A 440 -7.73 -18.34 -28.53
CA ASP A 440 -8.91 -18.68 -27.72
C ASP A 440 -10.14 -18.63 -28.64
N THR A 441 -10.78 -19.78 -28.80
CA THR A 441 -11.98 -19.95 -29.65
C THR A 441 -13.25 -20.15 -28.84
N ASP A 442 -13.17 -19.98 -27.52
CA ASP A 442 -14.25 -20.27 -26.57
C ASP A 442 -14.87 -18.97 -26.02
N SER A 443 -14.17 -17.84 -26.14
CA SER A 443 -14.68 -16.53 -25.71
C SER A 443 -14.12 -15.33 -26.48
N GLY A 444 -14.68 -14.14 -26.21
CA GLY A 444 -14.17 -12.85 -26.70
C GLY A 444 -14.35 -12.60 -28.20
N THR A 445 -13.73 -11.52 -28.67
CA THR A 445 -13.80 -11.05 -30.06
C THR A 445 -12.40 -10.89 -30.64
N VAL A 446 -12.26 -11.30 -31.89
CA VAL A 446 -11.15 -10.86 -32.75
C VAL A 446 -11.70 -9.83 -33.74
N GLU A 447 -11.13 -8.64 -33.76
CA GLU A 447 -11.50 -7.54 -34.64
C GLU A 447 -10.39 -7.27 -35.66
N TYR A 448 -10.75 -7.19 -36.94
CA TYR A 448 -9.87 -6.67 -37.98
C TYR A 448 -10.26 -5.26 -38.40
N ASP A 449 -9.35 -4.29 -38.27
CA ASP A 449 -9.60 -2.87 -38.58
C ASP A 449 -8.72 -2.31 -39.71
N GLY A 450 -7.87 -3.14 -40.31
CA GLY A 450 -7.00 -2.79 -41.40
C GLY A 450 -7.74 -2.24 -42.63
N THR A 451 -7.12 -1.29 -43.32
CA THR A 451 -7.73 -0.56 -44.46
C THR A 451 -7.18 -0.97 -45.83
N SER A 452 -6.29 -1.97 -45.86
CA SER A 452 -5.66 -2.49 -47.09
C SER A 452 -6.26 -3.83 -47.54
N SER A 453 -5.71 -4.42 -48.60
CA SER A 453 -6.03 -5.79 -49.00
C SER A 453 -5.10 -6.79 -48.30
N TYR A 454 -5.68 -7.79 -47.65
CA TYR A 454 -4.99 -8.82 -46.88
C TYR A 454 -5.32 -10.20 -47.44
N THR A 455 -4.30 -11.07 -47.49
CA THR A 455 -4.47 -12.48 -47.86
C THR A 455 -4.58 -13.31 -46.59
N GLY A 456 -5.71 -13.98 -46.43
CA GLY A 456 -6.09 -14.69 -45.22
C GLY A 456 -6.53 -13.77 -44.09
N LEU A 457 -6.95 -14.42 -43.01
CA LEU A 457 -7.17 -13.80 -41.70
C LEU A 457 -5.95 -14.15 -40.84
N LYS A 458 -5.23 -13.14 -40.36
CA LYS A 458 -3.89 -13.33 -39.79
C LYS A 458 -3.89 -14.14 -38.48
N ALA A 459 -4.94 -14.01 -37.67
CA ALA A 459 -5.16 -14.79 -36.45
C ALA A 459 -5.72 -16.20 -36.71
N GLY A 460 -5.62 -16.74 -37.94
CA GLY A 460 -6.11 -18.07 -38.30
C GLY A 460 -7.52 -18.05 -38.89
N ASN A 461 -8.23 -19.18 -38.82
CA ASN A 461 -9.55 -19.33 -39.46
C ASN A 461 -10.63 -19.87 -38.52
N THR A 462 -10.37 -19.92 -37.22
CA THR A 462 -11.33 -20.36 -36.20
C THR A 462 -11.43 -19.28 -35.13
N TYR A 463 -12.65 -18.88 -34.79
CA TYR A 463 -12.93 -17.78 -33.86
C TYR A 463 -14.09 -18.11 -32.94
N TYR A 464 -14.11 -17.49 -31.75
CA TYR A 464 -15.38 -17.31 -31.05
C TYR A 464 -16.20 -16.23 -31.76
N ASN A 465 -15.97 -14.94 -31.50
CA ASN A 465 -16.54 -13.87 -32.35
C ASN A 465 -15.50 -13.30 -33.32
N LEU A 466 -15.94 -13.00 -34.54
CA LEU A 466 -15.14 -12.33 -35.56
C LEU A 466 -15.81 -11.03 -36.02
N THR A 467 -15.09 -9.93 -35.97
CA THR A 467 -15.53 -8.62 -36.45
C THR A 467 -14.58 -8.09 -37.53
N LEU A 468 -15.13 -7.59 -38.63
CA LEU A 468 -14.42 -6.78 -39.63
C LEU A 468 -14.92 -5.35 -39.56
N ASN A 469 -14.02 -4.39 -39.37
CA ASN A 469 -14.34 -2.99 -39.07
C ASN A 469 -13.45 -1.99 -39.81
N GLY A 470 -12.55 -2.44 -40.69
CA GLY A 470 -11.69 -1.55 -41.46
C GLY A 470 -12.33 -1.07 -42.76
N SER A 471 -12.76 0.19 -42.81
CA SER A 471 -13.30 0.80 -44.03
C SER A 471 -12.25 0.81 -45.15
N GLY A 472 -12.60 0.29 -46.32
CA GLY A 472 -11.67 0.09 -47.45
C GLY A 472 -10.81 -1.18 -47.34
N GLY A 473 -10.78 -1.82 -46.17
CA GLY A 473 -10.11 -3.10 -45.96
C GLY A 473 -10.76 -4.24 -46.73
N THR A 474 -9.95 -5.18 -47.21
CA THR A 474 -10.41 -6.43 -47.83
C THR A 474 -9.65 -7.61 -47.27
N TRP A 475 -10.34 -8.53 -46.61
CA TRP A 475 -9.76 -9.79 -46.12
C TRP A 475 -10.21 -10.92 -47.02
N THR A 476 -9.26 -11.48 -47.77
CA THR A 476 -9.53 -12.59 -48.69
C THR A 476 -9.22 -13.91 -48.02
N GLN A 477 -10.23 -14.72 -47.71
CA GLN A 477 -10.04 -16.03 -47.08
C GLN A 477 -9.09 -16.91 -47.91
N ASN A 478 -8.27 -17.69 -47.21
CA ASN A 478 -7.34 -18.66 -47.80
C ASN A 478 -7.59 -20.09 -47.31
N ALA A 479 -8.61 -20.29 -46.48
CA ALA A 479 -9.10 -21.57 -45.98
C ALA A 479 -10.55 -21.41 -45.50
N THR A 480 -11.20 -22.53 -45.14
CA THR A 480 -12.53 -22.52 -44.51
C THR A 480 -12.50 -21.71 -43.22
N LEU A 481 -13.45 -20.79 -43.09
CA LEU A 481 -13.67 -19.97 -41.90
C LEU A 481 -14.69 -20.64 -40.99
N ASP A 482 -14.38 -20.75 -39.70
CA ASP A 482 -15.24 -21.30 -38.66
C ASP A 482 -15.42 -20.29 -37.51
N VAL A 483 -16.67 -20.00 -37.16
CA VAL A 483 -17.00 -18.98 -36.14
C VAL A 483 -18.06 -19.54 -35.19
N ASN A 484 -17.66 -19.81 -33.94
CA ASN A 484 -18.54 -20.38 -32.91
C ASN A 484 -19.56 -19.37 -32.36
N GLY A 485 -19.20 -18.10 -32.37
CA GLY A 485 -20.01 -16.96 -31.96
C GLY A 485 -20.52 -16.17 -33.17
N ALA A 486 -20.60 -14.85 -33.06
CA ALA A 486 -21.10 -13.99 -34.11
C ALA A 486 -20.02 -13.62 -35.15
N LEU A 487 -20.44 -13.54 -36.42
CA LEU A 487 -19.68 -12.93 -37.50
C LEU A 487 -20.28 -11.56 -37.86
N THR A 488 -19.53 -10.51 -37.63
CA THR A 488 -19.94 -9.12 -37.87
C THR A 488 -19.04 -8.45 -38.90
N ILE A 489 -19.62 -7.88 -39.95
CA ILE A 489 -18.93 -7.03 -40.92
C ILE A 489 -19.50 -5.63 -40.76
N THR A 490 -18.88 -4.82 -39.90
CA THR A 490 -19.29 -3.43 -39.68
C THR A 490 -18.86 -2.54 -40.84
N ALA A 491 -17.65 -2.76 -41.34
CA ALA A 491 -17.07 -2.06 -42.49
C ALA A 491 -16.05 -2.95 -43.23
N GLY A 492 -15.66 -2.54 -44.44
CA GLY A 492 -14.71 -3.29 -45.27
C GLY A 492 -15.34 -4.46 -46.02
N THR A 493 -14.51 -5.38 -46.51
CA THR A 493 -14.90 -6.51 -47.36
C THR A 493 -14.40 -7.83 -46.80
N LEU A 494 -15.31 -8.79 -46.58
CA LEU A 494 -14.97 -10.22 -46.47
C LEU A 494 -15.07 -10.86 -47.86
N ALA A 495 -13.95 -11.30 -48.42
CA ALA A 495 -13.91 -12.02 -49.69
C ALA A 495 -13.61 -13.50 -49.45
N SER A 496 -14.56 -14.38 -49.76
CA SER A 496 -14.44 -15.81 -49.41
C SER A 496 -13.56 -16.60 -50.37
N SER A 497 -13.39 -16.15 -51.62
CA SER A 497 -12.54 -16.81 -52.63
C SER A 497 -12.82 -18.33 -52.77
N ALA A 498 -14.11 -18.70 -52.80
CA ALA A 498 -14.64 -20.07 -52.81
C ALA A 498 -14.46 -20.90 -51.53
N ASN A 499 -13.83 -20.36 -50.47
CA ASN A 499 -13.74 -21.02 -49.18
C ASN A 499 -15.06 -20.97 -48.41
N ALA A 500 -15.41 -22.08 -47.77
CA ALA A 500 -16.65 -22.20 -47.01
C ALA A 500 -16.61 -21.40 -45.69
N ILE A 501 -17.79 -21.07 -45.17
CA ILE A 501 -17.96 -20.46 -43.85
C ILE A 501 -18.91 -21.34 -43.02
N THR A 502 -18.48 -21.78 -41.85
CA THR A 502 -19.33 -22.34 -40.79
C THR A 502 -19.54 -21.29 -39.71
N LEU A 503 -20.78 -21.10 -39.27
CA LEU A 503 -21.16 -20.06 -38.33
C LEU A 503 -22.24 -20.56 -37.39
N ALA A 504 -21.93 -20.63 -36.10
CA ALA A 504 -22.88 -21.04 -35.09
C ALA A 504 -23.68 -19.86 -34.49
N GLY A 505 -23.11 -18.66 -34.44
CA GLY A 505 -23.82 -17.46 -33.97
C GLY A 505 -24.49 -16.65 -35.07
N ASN A 506 -24.74 -15.38 -34.80
CA ASN A 506 -25.47 -14.51 -35.73
C ASN A 506 -24.56 -13.96 -36.84
N TRP A 507 -25.15 -13.74 -38.01
CA TRP A 507 -24.52 -13.01 -39.11
C TRP A 507 -25.01 -11.56 -39.09
N SER A 508 -24.10 -10.60 -39.09
CA SER A 508 -24.43 -9.17 -39.23
C SER A 508 -23.55 -8.53 -40.28
N ASN A 509 -24.14 -7.98 -41.35
CA ASN A 509 -23.38 -7.35 -42.44
C ASN A 509 -23.87 -5.93 -42.75
N SER A 510 -23.00 -4.96 -42.50
CA SER A 510 -23.13 -3.55 -42.89
C SER A 510 -22.01 -3.10 -43.85
N GLY A 511 -21.00 -3.95 -44.08
CA GLY A 511 -19.97 -3.75 -45.10
C GLY A 511 -20.27 -4.53 -46.38
N THR A 512 -19.22 -5.13 -46.96
CA THR A 512 -19.29 -5.91 -48.20
C THR A 512 -18.97 -7.38 -47.92
N PHE A 513 -19.80 -8.28 -48.44
CA PHE A 513 -19.51 -9.71 -48.50
C PHE A 513 -19.39 -10.16 -49.95
N THR A 514 -18.24 -10.73 -50.31
CA THR A 514 -18.01 -11.33 -51.63
C THR A 514 -17.93 -12.85 -51.48
N HIS A 515 -19.01 -13.53 -51.88
CA HIS A 515 -19.17 -14.97 -51.67
C HIS A 515 -18.19 -15.84 -52.48
N GLY A 516 -17.73 -15.41 -53.67
CA GLY A 516 -16.79 -16.19 -54.49
C GLY A 516 -17.25 -17.63 -54.77
N ASN A 517 -18.55 -17.82 -55.01
CA ASN A 517 -19.22 -19.12 -55.14
C ASN A 517 -19.11 -20.08 -53.93
N ASN A 518 -18.89 -19.55 -52.72
CA ASN A 518 -18.78 -20.39 -51.52
C ASN A 518 -20.12 -20.92 -50.99
N THR A 519 -20.01 -21.77 -49.97
CA THR A 519 -21.12 -22.19 -49.12
C THR A 519 -20.98 -21.58 -47.74
N VAL A 520 -22.06 -20.93 -47.27
CA VAL A 520 -22.21 -20.51 -45.88
C VAL A 520 -23.14 -21.50 -45.19
N THR A 521 -22.67 -22.11 -44.12
CA THR A 521 -23.40 -23.07 -43.28
C THR A 521 -23.64 -22.45 -41.92
N LEU A 522 -24.91 -22.27 -41.58
CA LEU A 522 -25.38 -21.83 -40.28
C LEU A 522 -25.69 -23.07 -39.44
N ASP A 523 -24.85 -23.40 -38.46
CA ASP A 523 -24.86 -24.69 -37.75
C ASP A 523 -25.17 -24.58 -36.26
N GLY A 524 -25.44 -23.38 -35.75
CA GLY A 524 -25.82 -23.17 -34.36
C GLY A 524 -27.30 -23.38 -34.11
N THR A 525 -27.79 -22.79 -33.01
CA THR A 525 -29.20 -22.87 -32.62
C THR A 525 -30.04 -21.88 -33.44
N SER A 526 -30.90 -21.11 -32.78
CA SER A 526 -31.58 -19.97 -33.38
C SER A 526 -30.56 -18.91 -33.77
N GLN A 527 -30.63 -18.47 -35.03
CA GLN A 527 -29.68 -17.54 -35.66
C GLN A 527 -30.41 -16.44 -36.40
N ALA A 528 -29.76 -15.30 -36.54
CA ALA A 528 -30.26 -14.17 -37.30
C ALA A 528 -29.25 -13.74 -38.37
N ILE A 529 -29.77 -13.41 -39.56
CA ILE A 529 -29.06 -12.69 -40.62
C ILE A 529 -29.54 -11.24 -40.59
N THR A 530 -28.63 -10.37 -40.18
CA THR A 530 -28.89 -8.96 -39.87
C THR A 530 -27.86 -8.03 -40.52
N GLY A 531 -27.90 -6.75 -40.14
CA GLY A 531 -27.05 -5.69 -40.67
C GLY A 531 -27.78 -4.75 -41.62
N SER A 532 -27.06 -3.73 -42.10
CA SER A 532 -27.62 -2.66 -42.93
C SER A 532 -27.31 -2.79 -44.42
N ALA A 533 -26.48 -3.76 -44.81
CA ALA A 533 -26.18 -4.06 -46.20
C ALA A 533 -27.12 -5.15 -46.75
N ASN A 534 -27.40 -5.10 -48.06
CA ASN A 534 -27.94 -6.26 -48.76
C ASN A 534 -26.83 -7.32 -48.84
N THR A 535 -27.16 -8.58 -48.53
CA THR A 535 -26.18 -9.66 -48.53
C THR A 535 -26.58 -10.71 -49.56
N THR A 536 -25.65 -11.05 -50.45
CA THR A 536 -25.83 -12.14 -51.42
C THR A 536 -24.96 -13.32 -51.02
N PHE A 537 -25.61 -14.44 -50.69
CA PHE A 537 -24.98 -15.74 -50.51
C PHE A 537 -25.03 -16.51 -51.83
N TYR A 538 -24.03 -17.35 -52.11
CA TYR A 538 -24.12 -18.26 -53.25
C TYR A 538 -24.88 -19.52 -52.89
N ASN A 539 -24.34 -20.32 -51.96
CA ASN A 539 -25.08 -21.34 -51.25
C ASN A 539 -25.28 -20.92 -49.80
N LEU A 540 -26.50 -21.06 -49.29
CA LEU A 540 -26.82 -20.87 -47.87
C LEU A 540 -27.46 -22.14 -47.32
N THR A 541 -26.84 -22.70 -46.30
CA THR A 541 -27.35 -23.87 -45.57
C THR A 541 -27.64 -23.50 -44.13
N LYS A 542 -28.78 -23.91 -43.59
CA LYS A 542 -29.04 -23.98 -42.15
C LYS A 542 -29.14 -25.46 -41.77
N THR A 543 -28.31 -25.87 -40.83
CA THR A 543 -28.39 -27.17 -40.16
C THR A 543 -28.73 -26.96 -38.70
N VAL A 544 -29.57 -27.84 -38.16
CA VAL A 544 -29.98 -27.83 -36.76
C VAL A 544 -30.00 -29.27 -36.25
N SER A 545 -29.84 -29.46 -34.94
CA SER A 545 -30.03 -30.76 -34.28
C SER A 545 -31.41 -30.89 -33.62
N SER A 546 -32.16 -29.78 -33.54
CA SER A 546 -33.52 -29.66 -33.02
C SER A 546 -34.21 -28.46 -33.67
N ALA A 547 -35.52 -28.31 -33.48
CA ALA A 547 -36.26 -27.16 -34.04
C ALA A 547 -35.69 -25.82 -33.54
N ASP A 548 -35.32 -24.94 -34.48
CA ASP A 548 -34.71 -23.64 -34.22
C ASP A 548 -35.19 -22.58 -35.23
N THR A 549 -34.94 -21.31 -34.92
CA THR A 549 -35.41 -20.18 -35.75
C THR A 549 -34.26 -19.57 -36.55
N LEU A 550 -34.44 -19.44 -37.86
CA LEU A 550 -33.62 -18.56 -38.70
C LEU A 550 -34.38 -17.25 -38.98
N THR A 551 -33.86 -16.14 -38.47
CA THR A 551 -34.48 -14.82 -38.62
C THR A 551 -33.76 -14.00 -39.68
N PHE A 552 -34.50 -13.29 -40.53
CA PHE A 552 -33.96 -12.34 -41.50
C PHE A 552 -34.35 -10.91 -41.14
N ASN A 553 -33.45 -9.95 -41.37
CA ASN A 553 -33.78 -8.52 -41.24
C ASN A 553 -34.83 -8.12 -42.28
N ASN A 554 -35.97 -7.56 -41.83
CA ASN A 554 -37.06 -7.12 -42.70
C ASN A 554 -36.77 -5.81 -43.47
N ALA A 555 -35.70 -5.08 -43.11
CA ALA A 555 -35.32 -3.83 -43.74
C ALA A 555 -34.29 -3.99 -44.88
N ARG A 556 -33.79 -5.21 -45.14
CA ARG A 556 -32.74 -5.50 -46.13
C ARG A 556 -33.03 -6.78 -46.90
N THR A 557 -32.41 -6.93 -48.06
CA THR A 557 -32.53 -8.14 -48.89
C THR A 557 -31.38 -9.09 -48.62
N ALA A 558 -31.72 -10.35 -48.30
CA ALA A 558 -30.79 -11.48 -48.36
C ALA A 558 -31.08 -12.29 -49.64
N THR A 559 -30.12 -12.35 -50.56
CA THR A 559 -30.23 -13.08 -51.83
C THR A 559 -29.46 -14.39 -51.72
N ILE A 560 -30.02 -15.49 -52.23
CA ILE A 560 -29.31 -16.77 -52.39
C ILE A 560 -29.24 -17.06 -53.88
N ALA A 561 -28.03 -17.01 -54.44
CA ALA A 561 -27.83 -17.01 -55.89
C ALA A 561 -27.87 -18.40 -56.53
N ASN A 562 -27.62 -19.47 -55.76
CA ASN A 562 -27.63 -20.84 -56.25
C ASN A 562 -28.54 -21.74 -55.40
N ASN A 563 -28.05 -22.27 -54.27
CA ASN A 563 -28.79 -23.26 -53.50
C ASN A 563 -29.12 -22.80 -52.07
N ALA A 564 -30.35 -23.05 -51.65
CA ALA A 564 -30.83 -22.80 -50.29
C ALA A 564 -31.24 -24.14 -49.66
N ILE A 565 -30.56 -24.56 -48.60
CA ILE A 565 -30.90 -25.77 -47.84
C ILE A 565 -31.27 -25.36 -46.42
N PHE A 566 -32.52 -25.54 -46.04
CA PHE A 566 -32.99 -25.36 -44.67
C PHE A 566 -33.46 -26.72 -44.16
N GLY A 567 -32.54 -27.47 -43.57
CA GLY A 567 -32.77 -28.84 -43.10
C GLY A 567 -33.22 -28.87 -41.65
N CYS A 568 -34.12 -29.81 -41.32
CA CYS A 568 -34.45 -30.23 -39.96
C CYS A 568 -33.61 -31.43 -39.54
#